data_AF-A0AAU4TT28-F1
#
_entry.id   AF-A0AAU4TT28-F1
#
_cell.length_a   1.000
_cell.length_b   1.000
_cell.length_c   1.000
_cell.angle_alpha   90.00
_cell.angle_beta   90.00
_cell.angle_gamma   90.00
#
_symmetry.space_group_name_H-M   'P 1'
#
loop_
_entity.id
_entity.type
_entity.pdbx_description
1 polymer ?
#
loop_
_entity_poly.entity_id
_entity_poly.type
_entity_poly.pdbx_seq_one_letter_code
_entity_poly.pdbx_strand_id
1 'polypeptide(L)'
;MADFQIDVDRMKTLINRLDQVDDRMRGAQQRLNKVGPKGLGTDGLDSACDDFQDDWGDGIKRIADASKTLHEGLQKTVEMYQTTDQDLQKGFSQK
;
A
#
# COMPACT_ATOMS: atom_id res chain seq x y z
N MET A 1 30.23 -5.62 12.68
CA MET A 1 29.49 -4.38 12.38
C MET A 1 28.54 -4.63 11.20
N ALA A 2 27.69 -5.67 11.25
CA ALA A 2 26.86 -6.08 10.11
C ALA A 2 25.34 -6.06 10.42
N ASP A 3 24.95 -5.52 11.58
CA ASP A 3 23.59 -5.68 12.12
C ASP A 3 22.61 -4.59 11.68
N PHE A 4 23.09 -3.58 10.93
CA PHE A 4 22.28 -2.45 10.43
C PHE A 4 22.35 -2.29 8.91
N GLN A 5 22.59 -3.37 8.17
CA GLN A 5 22.48 -3.31 6.72
C GLN A 5 21.00 -3.46 6.35
N ILE A 6 20.30 -2.33 6.23
CA ILE A 6 18.95 -2.33 5.66
C ILE A 6 19.02 -2.98 4.28
N ASP A 7 18.26 -4.06 4.10
CA ASP A 7 18.07 -4.71 2.81
C ASP A 7 17.14 -3.85 1.95
N VAL A 8 17.75 -2.90 1.24
CA VAL A 8 17.07 -1.95 0.35
C VAL A 8 16.24 -2.69 -0.71
N ASP A 9 16.68 -3.86 -1.15
CA ASP A 9 15.98 -4.64 -2.18
C ASP A 9 14.73 -5.32 -1.61
N ARG A 10 14.80 -5.80 -0.36
CA ARG A 10 13.62 -6.29 0.36
C ARG A 10 12.60 -5.19 0.63
N MET A 11 13.06 -3.97 0.89
CA MET A 11 12.21 -2.79 1.07
C MET A 11 11.50 -2.40 -0.23
N LYS A 12 12.23 -2.36 -1.36
CA LYS A 12 11.64 -2.16 -2.69
C LYS A 12 10.63 -3.26 -3.06
N THR A 13 10.92 -4.50 -2.69
CA THR A 13 10.00 -5.63 -2.90
C THR A 13 8.72 -5.48 -2.09
N LEU A 14 8.82 -5.02 -0.85
CA LEU A 14 7.67 -4.73 0.01
C LEU A 14 6.81 -3.61 -0.58
N ILE A 15 7.44 -2.52 -1.03
CA ILE A 15 6.79 -1.41 -1.74
C ILE A 15 6.00 -1.92 -2.95
N ASN A 16 6.63 -2.70 -3.83
CA ASN A 16 5.94 -3.22 -5.03
C ASN A 16 4.76 -4.15 -4.68
N ARG A 17 4.84 -4.88 -3.58
CA ARG A 17 3.72 -5.73 -3.11
C ARG A 17 2.56 -4.88 -2.59
N LEU A 18 2.86 -3.81 -1.87
CA LEU A 18 1.88 -2.87 -1.35
C LEU A 18 1.09 -2.18 -2.49
N ASP A 19 1.76 -1.80 -3.57
CA ASP A 19 1.12 -1.24 -4.76
C ASP A 19 0.21 -2.26 -5.47
N GLN A 20 0.67 -3.51 -5.63
CA GLN A 20 -0.14 -4.59 -6.22
C GLN A 20 -1.39 -4.91 -5.39
N VAL A 21 -1.31 -4.76 -4.07
CA VAL A 21 -2.45 -4.97 -3.17
C VAL A 21 -3.48 -3.86 -3.37
N ASP A 22 -3.06 -2.59 -3.49
CA ASP A 22 -3.94 -1.47 -3.81
C ASP A 22 -4.69 -1.70 -5.13
N ASP A 23 -3.97 -2.06 -6.19
CA ASP A 23 -4.56 -2.35 -7.51
C ASP A 23 -5.60 -3.46 -7.46
N ARG A 24 -5.29 -4.57 -6.77
CA ARG A 24 -6.21 -5.71 -6.64
C ARG A 24 -7.47 -5.34 -5.87
N MET A 25 -7.32 -4.58 -4.79
CA MET A 25 -8.46 -4.14 -3.98
C MET A 25 -9.37 -3.20 -4.77
N ARG A 26 -8.82 -2.20 -5.47
CA ARG A 26 -9.59 -1.33 -6.38
C ARG A 26 -10.31 -2.12 -7.46
N GLY A 27 -9.64 -3.11 -8.05
CA GLY A 27 -10.25 -4.00 -9.04
C GLY A 27 -11.43 -4.81 -8.48
N ALA A 28 -11.32 -5.30 -7.24
CA ALA A 28 -12.41 -6.00 -6.57
C ALA A 28 -13.60 -5.07 -6.28
N GLN A 29 -13.36 -3.86 -5.77
CA GLN A 29 -14.39 -2.84 -5.53
C GLN A 29 -15.16 -2.50 -6.81
N GLN A 30 -14.46 -2.26 -7.92
CA GLN A 30 -15.09 -1.97 -9.22
C GLN A 30 -15.98 -3.12 -9.70
N ARG A 31 -15.57 -4.38 -9.46
CA ARG A 31 -16.37 -5.55 -9.82
C ARG A 31 -17.63 -5.64 -8.97
N LEU A 32 -17.54 -5.37 -7.67
CA LEU A 32 -18.70 -5.33 -6.78
C LEU A 32 -19.71 -4.24 -7.19
N ASN A 33 -19.23 -3.02 -7.45
CA ASN A 33 -20.08 -1.92 -7.93
C ASN A 33 -20.79 -2.26 -9.26
N LYS A 34 -20.16 -3.07 -10.13
CA LYS A 34 -20.77 -3.51 -11.39
C LYS A 34 -21.88 -4.53 -11.21
N VAL A 35 -21.82 -5.34 -10.16
CA VAL A 35 -22.86 -6.33 -9.87
C VAL A 35 -24.10 -5.64 -9.32
N GLY A 36 -23.92 -4.60 -8.48
CA GLY A 36 -24.97 -3.69 -8.02
C GLY A 36 -26.08 -4.36 -7.18
N PRO A 37 -26.83 -3.58 -6.38
CA PRO A 37 -27.97 -4.12 -5.60
C PRO A 37 -29.14 -4.54 -6.51
N LYS A 38 -29.30 -3.88 -7.67
CA LYS A 38 -30.44 -4.06 -8.59
C LYS A 38 -30.34 -5.37 -9.37
N GLY A 39 -30.64 -6.48 -8.71
CA GLY A 39 -30.69 -7.79 -9.35
C GLY A 39 -30.96 -8.96 -8.41
N LEU A 40 -30.96 -8.75 -7.10
CA LEU A 40 -31.05 -9.82 -6.10
C LEU A 40 -32.47 -10.09 -5.59
N GLY A 41 -33.41 -9.18 -5.86
CA GLY A 41 -34.84 -9.47 -5.89
C GLY A 41 -35.58 -9.33 -4.56
N THR A 42 -34.96 -8.78 -3.51
CA THR A 42 -35.65 -8.39 -2.28
C THR A 42 -35.01 -7.13 -1.67
N ASP A 43 -35.83 -6.17 -1.21
CA ASP A 43 -35.35 -4.87 -0.68
C ASP A 43 -34.32 -5.02 0.45
N GLY A 44 -34.43 -6.06 1.27
CA GLY A 44 -33.48 -6.34 2.36
C GLY A 44 -32.12 -6.86 1.88
N LEU A 45 -32.10 -7.64 0.79
CA LEU A 45 -30.85 -8.15 0.20
C LEU A 45 -30.14 -7.04 -0.59
N ASP A 46 -30.90 -6.19 -1.26
CA ASP A 46 -30.40 -5.02 -1.96
C ASP A 46 -29.76 -4.03 -0.96
N SER A 47 -30.43 -3.74 0.17
CA SER A 47 -29.88 -2.89 1.24
C SER A 47 -28.62 -3.47 1.88
N ALA A 48 -28.61 -4.76 2.19
CA ALA A 48 -27.43 -5.41 2.78
C ALA A 48 -26.24 -5.43 1.80
N CYS A 49 -26.50 -5.52 0.50
CA CYS A 49 -25.47 -5.40 -0.53
C CYS A 49 -24.94 -3.99 -0.68
N ASP A 50 -25.78 -2.96 -0.53
CA ASP A 50 -25.34 -1.56 -0.52
C ASP A 50 -24.46 -1.27 0.71
N ASP A 51 -24.91 -1.64 1.91
CA ASP A 51 -24.13 -1.48 3.15
C ASP A 51 -22.79 -2.21 3.05
N PHE A 52 -22.79 -3.45 2.51
CA PHE A 52 -21.56 -4.19 2.28
C PHE A 52 -20.63 -3.50 1.28
N GLN A 53 -21.16 -2.94 0.18
CA GLN A 53 -20.35 -2.25 -0.82
C GLN A 53 -19.71 -0.98 -0.25
N ASP A 54 -20.44 -0.23 0.57
CA ASP A 54 -19.95 1.00 1.21
C ASP A 54 -18.87 0.69 2.25
N ASP A 55 -19.13 -0.25 3.17
CA ASP A 55 -18.16 -0.68 4.18
C ASP A 55 -16.90 -1.29 3.55
N TRP A 56 -17.08 -2.10 2.51
CA TRP A 56 -15.97 -2.68 1.74
C TRP A 56 -15.16 -1.61 1.01
N GLY A 57 -15.83 -0.60 0.45
CA GLY A 57 -15.21 0.55 -0.18
C GLY A 57 -14.36 1.36 0.79
N ASP A 58 -14.89 1.68 1.97
CA ASP A 58 -14.15 2.38 3.03
C ASP A 58 -12.97 1.56 3.53
N GLY A 59 -13.18 0.25 3.79
CA GLY A 59 -12.13 -0.66 4.21
C GLY A 59 -10.96 -0.71 3.21
N ILE A 60 -11.27 -0.81 1.91
CA ILE A 60 -10.25 -0.76 0.85
C ILE A 60 -9.52 0.57 0.85
N LYS A 61 -10.24 1.69 0.94
CA LYS A 61 -9.65 3.03 0.96
C LYS A 61 -8.68 3.19 2.13
N ARG A 62 -9.07 2.74 3.33
CA ARG A 62 -8.21 2.79 4.53
C ARG A 62 -6.96 1.94 4.36
N ILE A 63 -7.08 0.76 3.75
CA ILE A 63 -5.92 -0.10 3.47
C ILE A 63 -5.00 0.56 2.43
N ALA A 64 -5.57 1.15 1.38
CA ALA A 64 -4.83 1.91 0.37
C ALA A 64 -4.04 3.08 0.98
N ASP A 65 -4.69 3.88 1.83
CA ASP A 65 -4.06 5.02 2.49
C ASP A 65 -2.94 4.60 3.46
N ALA A 66 -3.14 3.51 4.20
CA ALA A 66 -2.12 2.93 5.06
C ALA A 66 -0.94 2.37 4.24
N SER A 67 -1.24 1.68 3.13
CA SER A 67 -0.26 1.16 2.18
C SER A 67 0.61 2.28 1.61
N LYS A 68 -0.01 3.38 1.17
CA LYS A 68 0.68 4.58 0.69
C LYS A 68 1.55 5.23 1.77
N THR A 69 1.04 5.35 2.98
CA THR A 69 1.80 5.90 4.12
C THR A 69 3.04 5.06 4.42
N LEU A 70 2.89 3.72 4.41
CA LEU A 70 4.01 2.80 4.56
C LEU A 70 5.01 2.97 3.41
N HIS A 71 4.54 3.02 2.16
CA HIS A 71 5.38 3.26 0.99
C HIS A 71 6.23 4.53 1.16
N GLU A 72 5.61 5.67 1.46
CA GLU A 72 6.29 6.95 1.65
C GLU A 72 7.31 6.91 2.80
N GLY A 73 6.96 6.26 3.91
CA GLY A 73 7.87 6.08 5.04
C GLY A 73 9.10 5.25 4.67
N LEU A 74 8.89 4.12 3.99
CA LEU A 74 9.96 3.23 3.54
C LEU A 74 10.86 3.91 2.51
N GLN A 75 10.28 4.66 1.56
CA GLN A 75 11.04 5.41 0.56
C GLN A 75 11.96 6.44 1.24
N LYS A 76 11.43 7.23 2.18
CA LYS A 76 12.24 8.17 2.98
C LYS A 76 13.34 7.47 3.75
N THR A 77 13.07 6.31 4.35
CA THR A 77 14.10 5.52 5.04
C THR A 77 15.22 5.11 4.09
N VAL A 78 14.89 4.60 2.90
CA VAL A 78 15.90 4.22 1.90
C VAL A 78 16.74 5.43 1.46
N GLU A 79 16.09 6.56 1.15
CA GLU A 79 16.78 7.80 0.76
C GLU A 79 17.73 8.30 1.85
N MET A 80 17.29 8.28 3.12
CA MET A 80 18.13 8.66 4.26
C MET A 80 19.34 7.75 4.41
N TYR A 81 19.16 6.43 4.26
CA TYR A 81 20.28 5.49 4.34
C TYR A 81 21.30 5.71 3.21
N GLN A 82 20.83 5.88 1.98
CA GLN A 82 21.70 6.13 0.83
C GLN A 82 22.45 7.47 0.97
N THR A 83 21.78 8.52 1.43
CA THR A 83 22.41 9.82 1.67
C THR A 83 23.46 9.71 2.76
N THR A 84 23.14 9.06 3.88
CA THR A 84 24.06 8.85 5.00
C THR A 84 25.30 8.07 4.58
N ASP A 85 25.12 6.99 3.79
CA ASP A 85 26.24 6.18 3.30
C ASP A 85 27.14 6.96 2.33
N GLN A 86 26.55 7.75 1.43
CA GLN A 86 27.30 8.63 0.53
C GLN A 86 28.09 9.70 1.28
N ASP A 87 27.50 10.33 2.30
CA ASP A 87 28.16 11.35 3.09
C ASP A 87 29.29 10.77 3.95
N LEU A 88 29.09 9.57 4.51
CA LEU A 88 30.15 8.82 5.17
C LEU A 88 31.29 8.49 4.20
N GLN A 89 31.00 7.96 3.01
CA GLN A 89 32.03 7.66 2.00
C GLN A 89 32.84 8.91 1.60
N LYS A 90 32.17 10.05 1.38
CA LYS A 90 32.85 11.32 1.07
C LYS A 90 33.75 11.76 2.23
N GLY A 91 33.26 11.71 3.47
CA GLY A 91 34.03 12.10 4.65
C GLY A 91 35.25 11.22 4.91
N PHE A 92 35.18 9.92 4.58
CA PHE A 92 36.32 9.00 4.68
C PHE A 92 37.28 9.06 3.48
N SER A 93 36.80 9.44 2.28
CA SER A 93 37.65 9.58 1.08
C SER A 93 38.43 10.90 1.03
N GLN A 94 38.11 11.85 1.91
CA GLN A 94 38.74 13.18 1.98
C GLN A 94 39.90 13.24 3.00
N LYS A 95 40.32 12.09 3.55
CA LYS A 95 41.55 11.90 4.34
C LYS A 95 42.51 10.98 3.59
#